data_AF-F0R6R5-F1
#
_entry.id   AF-F0R6R5-F1
#
_cell.length_a   1.000
_cell.length_b   1.000
_cell.length_c   1.000
_cell.angle_alpha   90.00
_cell.angle_beta   90.00
_cell.angle_gamma   90.00
#
_symmetry.space_group_name_H-M   'P 1'
#
loop_
_entity.id
_entity.type
_entity.pdbx_description
1 polymer ?
#
loop_
_entity_poly.entity_id
_entity_poly.type
_entity_poly.pdbx_seq_one_letter_code
_entity_poly.pdbx_strand_id
1 'polypeptide(L)'
;MPDKLNSVDYHWFLVCTKPGHEPELCLLIEREKGKIRNILEVYCPTHTKVYVRRGDNEQQQPFFNGYVFVLATQDALVEFLRDNNSDAYIWYNRKCTPDEKATVCTIPESQMRAFRDYNENYADKVIVLERPYTDYAVNAKTDEPNEIVRVVDGPLAGCEGYICRFHKKKGLVFRVQGLIPGSWLTVTYPNVSDLHVVRLHNAEGDRLSIGTEKGRAVDLLTGILQGCGYGERTQSLFYELMERLAADLSLEALCKYFQKQGEKALADRLAKLTTKEAELLINLARYEHDTPGYVKENWPSLIFRPLLTPTSGIIIEKDKGEVELQHKDYTEIIRRVDITEEVYYPSRQEDGKVTTAYYAHIGMRKEKDDLVFFANWDDFLREYFLTAGKANEKLVSGKVQKVRNEITLKETEKLIESFRNYAPTLYKVLTDADSAVKAVQDFKVGEDTLNVFTIRSSAQEKDAAKDKLIQTCVRICKEINTTNHLAVWRRYLRTVWLHN
;
A
#
# COMPACT_ATOMS: atom_id res chain seq x y z
N MET A 1 7.80 -21.76 -49.64
CA MET A 1 7.46 -20.33 -49.65
C MET A 1 6.06 -20.21 -49.06
N PRO A 2 5.82 -19.43 -47.99
CA PRO A 2 4.46 -19.15 -47.55
C PRO A 2 3.79 -18.27 -48.60
N ASP A 3 2.54 -18.58 -48.91
CA ASP A 3 1.71 -17.91 -49.92
C ASP A 3 1.56 -16.42 -49.56
N LYS A 4 2.03 -15.53 -50.43
CA LYS A 4 2.22 -14.10 -50.13
C LYS A 4 0.94 -13.25 -50.29
N LEU A 5 -0.21 -13.84 -50.56
CA LEU A 5 -1.43 -13.10 -50.96
C LEU A 5 -2.76 -13.65 -50.41
N ASN A 6 -2.73 -14.49 -49.37
CA ASN A 6 -3.95 -14.94 -48.66
C ASN A 6 -3.75 -14.82 -47.14
N SER A 7 -3.68 -13.61 -46.60
CA SER A 7 -3.93 -13.44 -45.16
C SER A 7 -5.44 -13.44 -44.94
N VAL A 8 -6.02 -14.63 -44.74
CA VAL A 8 -7.42 -14.81 -44.29
C VAL A 8 -7.58 -14.46 -42.81
N ASP A 9 -6.55 -13.85 -42.21
CA ASP A 9 -6.48 -13.53 -40.80
C ASP A 9 -7.27 -12.26 -40.50
N TYR A 10 -8.36 -12.44 -39.76
CA TYR A 10 -9.18 -11.34 -39.26
C TYR A 10 -8.43 -10.58 -38.17
N HIS A 11 -8.37 -9.26 -38.34
CA HIS A 11 -7.76 -8.36 -37.37
C HIS A 11 -8.68 -7.17 -37.11
N TRP A 12 -8.58 -6.59 -35.92
CA TRP A 12 -9.18 -5.29 -35.64
C TRP A 12 -8.31 -4.20 -36.24
N PHE A 13 -8.87 -3.44 -37.17
CA PHE A 13 -8.25 -2.29 -37.80
C PHE A 13 -8.79 -1.00 -37.21
N LEU A 14 -7.91 -0.01 -37.06
CA LEU A 14 -8.27 1.35 -36.71
C LEU A 14 -8.54 2.15 -38.00
N VAL A 15 -9.77 2.64 -38.17
CA VAL A 15 -10.21 3.48 -39.28
C VAL A 15 -10.43 4.90 -38.76
N CYS A 16 -9.79 5.88 -39.39
CA CYS A 16 -9.90 7.29 -39.06
C CYS A 16 -10.93 7.96 -39.96
N THR A 17 -11.77 8.82 -39.40
CA THR A 17 -12.77 9.63 -40.12
C THR A 17 -12.82 11.05 -39.55
N LYS A 18 -13.63 11.93 -40.15
CA LYS A 18 -13.85 13.28 -39.63
C LYS A 18 -14.52 13.21 -38.24
N PRO A 19 -14.01 13.94 -37.24
CA PRO A 19 -14.62 14.02 -35.91
C PRO A 19 -16.13 14.33 -35.98
N GLY A 20 -16.95 13.47 -35.37
CA GLY A 20 -18.42 13.55 -35.37
C GLY A 20 -19.12 12.73 -36.47
N HIS A 21 -18.39 12.15 -37.42
CA HIS A 21 -18.94 11.31 -38.50
C HIS A 21 -18.72 9.80 -38.26
N GLU A 22 -18.29 9.41 -37.07
CA GLU A 22 -18.06 8.00 -36.70
C GLU A 22 -19.36 7.18 -36.76
N PRO A 23 -20.51 7.65 -36.24
CA PRO A 23 -21.76 6.89 -36.33
C PRO A 23 -22.22 6.66 -37.78
N GLU A 24 -22.02 7.64 -38.65
CA GLU A 24 -22.37 7.55 -40.08
C GLU A 24 -21.53 6.48 -40.77
N LEU A 25 -20.22 6.46 -40.51
CA LEU A 25 -19.31 5.43 -41.04
C LEU A 25 -19.66 4.03 -40.50
N CYS A 26 -19.97 3.90 -39.22
CA CYS A 26 -20.39 2.63 -38.63
C CYS A 26 -21.69 2.10 -39.24
N LEU A 27 -22.69 2.96 -39.42
CA LEU A 27 -23.95 2.59 -40.07
C LEU A 27 -23.75 2.17 -41.52
N LEU A 28 -22.85 2.84 -42.25
CA LEU A 28 -22.50 2.49 -43.62
C LEU A 28 -21.84 1.11 -43.68
N ILE A 29 -20.86 0.84 -42.81
CA ILE A 29 -20.19 -0.46 -42.72
C ILE A 29 -21.19 -1.56 -42.36
N GLU A 30 -22.03 -1.37 -41.35
CA GLU A 30 -23.05 -2.35 -40.96
C GLU A 30 -24.04 -2.66 -42.08
N ARG A 31 -24.42 -1.67 -42.90
CA ARG A 31 -25.33 -1.87 -44.03
C ARG A 31 -24.68 -2.66 -45.17
N GLU A 32 -23.42 -2.40 -45.46
CA GLU A 32 -22.73 -2.95 -46.63
C GLU A 32 -21.94 -4.24 -46.33
N LYS A 33 -21.68 -4.58 -45.06
CA LYS A 33 -20.91 -5.79 -44.69
C LYS A 33 -21.53 -7.09 -45.18
N GLY A 34 -22.86 -7.13 -45.39
CA GLY A 34 -23.53 -8.29 -45.98
C GLY A 34 -23.20 -8.50 -47.47
N LYS A 35 -22.76 -7.45 -48.16
CA LYS A 35 -22.36 -7.47 -49.58
C LYS A 35 -20.86 -7.68 -49.73
N ILE A 36 -20.07 -7.05 -48.87
CA ILE A 36 -18.61 -7.17 -48.84
C ILE A 36 -18.24 -8.23 -47.81
N ARG A 37 -18.05 -9.47 -48.29
CA ARG A 37 -17.61 -10.60 -47.47
C ARG A 37 -16.29 -10.25 -46.75
N ASN A 38 -16.02 -10.87 -45.61
CA ASN A 38 -14.82 -10.68 -44.78
C ASN A 38 -14.73 -9.36 -43.98
N ILE A 39 -15.85 -8.66 -43.78
CA ILE A 39 -16.03 -7.66 -42.71
C ILE A 39 -17.03 -8.24 -41.69
N LEU A 40 -16.61 -8.41 -40.43
CA LEU A 40 -17.39 -9.10 -39.41
C LEU A 40 -18.10 -8.13 -38.46
N GLU A 41 -17.34 -7.21 -37.88
CA GLU A 41 -17.81 -6.31 -36.82
C GLU A 41 -17.28 -4.90 -37.03
N VAL A 42 -18.07 -3.91 -36.64
CA VAL A 42 -17.63 -2.52 -36.48
C VAL A 42 -17.99 -2.01 -35.09
N TYR A 43 -17.11 -1.21 -34.51
CA TYR A 43 -17.27 -0.66 -33.17
C TYR A 43 -16.93 0.84 -33.12
N CYS A 44 -17.83 1.62 -32.50
CA CYS A 44 -17.69 3.06 -32.30
C CYS A 44 -17.63 3.41 -30.80
N PRO A 45 -16.46 3.80 -30.27
CA PRO A 45 -16.28 4.08 -28.84
C PRO A 45 -16.82 5.47 -28.45
N THR A 46 -18.11 5.58 -28.11
CA THR A 46 -18.77 6.89 -27.82
C THR A 46 -18.96 7.21 -26.33
N HIS A 47 -18.78 6.22 -25.45
CA HIS A 47 -19.13 6.31 -24.03
C HIS A 47 -18.07 7.00 -23.16
N THR A 48 -16.77 6.83 -23.47
CA THR A 48 -15.70 7.58 -22.80
C THR A 48 -15.74 9.04 -23.23
N LYS A 49 -16.05 9.95 -22.31
CA LYS A 49 -16.16 11.38 -22.56
C LYS A 49 -15.14 12.17 -21.77
N VAL A 50 -14.67 13.26 -22.35
CA VAL A 50 -13.82 14.25 -21.68
C VAL A 50 -14.42 15.64 -21.80
N TYR A 51 -14.12 16.49 -20.83
CA TYR A 51 -14.46 17.91 -20.90
C TYR A 51 -13.46 18.61 -21.80
N VAL A 52 -13.97 19.22 -22.88
CA VAL A 52 -13.19 20.03 -23.79
C VAL A 52 -13.58 21.49 -23.57
N ARG A 53 -12.60 22.30 -23.17
CA ARG A 53 -12.79 23.74 -22.99
C ARG A 53 -12.47 24.46 -24.30
N ARG A 54 -13.45 25.19 -24.85
CA ARG A 54 -13.28 26.10 -25.99
C ARG A 54 -13.72 27.49 -25.57
N GLY A 55 -12.76 28.33 -25.19
CA GLY A 55 -13.03 29.64 -24.60
C GLY A 55 -13.72 29.51 -23.24
N ASP A 56 -14.85 30.20 -23.08
CA ASP A 56 -15.66 30.14 -21.85
C ASP A 56 -16.64 28.95 -21.81
N ASN A 57 -16.76 28.20 -22.91
CA ASN A 57 -17.65 27.03 -22.98
C ASN A 57 -16.90 25.74 -22.68
N GLU A 58 -17.43 24.96 -21.76
CA GLU A 58 -16.98 23.61 -21.42
C GLU A 58 -18.04 22.62 -21.89
N GLN A 59 -17.66 21.68 -22.76
CA GLN A 59 -18.56 20.67 -23.32
C GLN A 59 -17.96 19.28 -23.16
N GLN A 60 -18.80 18.29 -22.86
CA GLN A 60 -18.39 16.89 -22.90
C GLN A 60 -18.39 16.39 -24.36
N GLN A 61 -17.28 15.82 -24.79
CA GLN A 61 -17.16 15.18 -26.10
C GLN A 61 -16.58 13.76 -25.95
N PRO A 62 -16.90 12.82 -26.87
CA PRO A 62 -16.25 11.52 -26.90
C PRO A 62 -14.73 11.69 -26.97
N PHE A 63 -14.00 10.95 -26.12
CA PHE A 63 -12.55 11.02 -26.06
C PHE A 63 -11.90 10.46 -27.34
N PHE A 64 -12.49 9.42 -27.92
CA PHE A 64 -12.02 8.77 -29.15
C PHE A 64 -12.73 9.33 -30.39
N ASN A 65 -12.70 10.65 -30.52
CA ASN A 65 -13.30 11.33 -31.66
C ASN A 65 -12.47 11.09 -32.93
N GLY A 66 -13.13 10.80 -34.04
CA GLY A 66 -12.54 10.49 -35.35
C GLY A 66 -12.15 9.03 -35.56
N TYR A 67 -12.50 8.11 -34.66
CA TYR A 67 -12.02 6.72 -34.71
C TYR A 67 -13.15 5.69 -34.75
N VAL A 68 -13.01 4.71 -35.65
CA VAL A 68 -13.88 3.54 -35.80
C VAL A 68 -13.03 2.29 -35.88
N PHE A 69 -13.44 1.22 -35.20
CA PHE A 69 -12.74 -0.06 -35.25
C PHE A 69 -13.49 -1.06 -36.09
N VAL A 70 -12.77 -1.79 -36.96
CA VAL A 70 -13.40 -2.76 -37.87
C VAL A 70 -12.65 -4.09 -37.79
N LEU A 71 -13.36 -5.17 -37.48
CA LEU A 71 -12.86 -6.53 -37.54
C LEU A 71 -13.06 -7.06 -38.96
N ALA A 72 -11.98 -7.20 -39.72
CA ALA A 72 -12.03 -7.59 -41.13
C ALA A 72 -10.74 -8.27 -41.59
N THR A 73 -10.70 -8.69 -42.85
CA THR A 73 -9.43 -8.85 -43.59
C THR A 73 -9.03 -7.50 -44.21
N GLN A 74 -7.73 -7.26 -44.38
CA GLN A 74 -7.22 -5.97 -44.86
C GLN A 74 -7.76 -5.61 -46.25
N ASP A 75 -7.76 -6.58 -47.18
CA ASP A 75 -8.18 -6.35 -48.57
C ASP A 75 -9.66 -5.94 -48.65
N ALA A 76 -10.53 -6.60 -47.88
CA ALA A 76 -11.96 -6.29 -47.85
C ALA A 76 -12.23 -4.89 -47.30
N LEU A 77 -11.48 -4.46 -46.29
CA LEU A 77 -11.61 -3.12 -45.72
C LEU A 77 -11.11 -2.03 -46.69
N VAL A 78 -10.00 -2.27 -47.39
CA VAL A 78 -9.47 -1.34 -48.39
C VAL A 78 -10.44 -1.19 -49.58
N GLU A 79 -10.99 -2.31 -50.07
CA GLU A 79 -12.01 -2.31 -51.13
C GLU A 79 -13.26 -1.54 -50.69
N PHE A 80 -13.77 -1.80 -49.48
CA PHE A 80 -14.91 -1.08 -48.93
C PHE A 80 -14.68 0.45 -48.90
N LEU A 81 -13.54 0.90 -48.36
CA LEU A 81 -13.26 2.34 -48.23
C LEU A 81 -13.10 3.03 -49.58
N ARG A 82 -12.48 2.36 -50.56
CA ARG A 82 -12.33 2.87 -51.93
C ARG A 82 -13.67 3.01 -52.63
N ASP A 83 -14.52 1.99 -52.55
CA ASP A 83 -15.74 1.91 -53.33
C ASP A 83 -16.86 2.81 -52.76
N ASN A 84 -16.81 3.10 -51.45
CA ASN A 84 -17.80 3.94 -50.77
C ASN A 84 -17.40 5.41 -50.63
N ASN A 85 -16.26 5.84 -51.18
CA ASN A 85 -15.77 7.24 -51.19
C ASN A 85 -15.98 7.97 -49.84
N SER A 86 -15.72 7.28 -48.73
CA SER A 86 -15.67 7.93 -47.42
C SER A 86 -14.35 8.67 -47.29
N ASP A 87 -14.31 9.88 -46.72
CA ASP A 87 -13.08 10.57 -46.30
C ASP A 87 -12.27 9.79 -45.22
N ALA A 88 -12.62 8.54 -44.99
CA ALA A 88 -12.05 7.66 -43.98
C ALA A 88 -10.91 6.81 -44.54
N TYR A 89 -9.91 6.54 -43.71
CA TYR A 89 -8.71 5.79 -44.09
C TYR A 89 -8.24 4.90 -42.96
N ILE A 90 -7.52 3.82 -43.31
CA ILE A 90 -6.93 2.90 -42.33
C ILE A 90 -5.69 3.56 -41.70
N TRP A 91 -5.57 3.49 -40.38
CA TRP A 91 -4.40 3.97 -39.67
C TRP A 91 -3.19 3.04 -39.88
N TYR A 92 -2.04 3.64 -40.19
CA TYR A 92 -0.76 2.95 -40.33
C TYR A 92 0.17 3.32 -39.18
N ASN A 93 0.92 2.35 -38.67
CA ASN A 93 1.93 2.58 -37.65
C ASN A 93 3.02 3.51 -38.18
N ARG A 94 3.54 4.35 -37.28
CA ARG A 94 4.66 5.23 -37.59
C ARG A 94 5.89 4.39 -37.90
N LYS A 95 6.54 4.68 -39.03
CA LYS A 95 7.83 4.08 -39.38
C LYS A 95 8.90 4.51 -38.37
N CYS A 96 9.65 3.57 -37.83
CA CYS A 96 10.77 3.85 -36.93
C CYS A 96 12.05 4.16 -37.71
N THR A 97 12.20 3.59 -38.91
CA THR A 97 13.31 3.87 -39.82
C THR A 97 12.82 4.16 -41.25
N PRO A 98 13.61 4.88 -42.07
CA PRO A 98 13.22 5.18 -43.46
C PRO A 98 12.95 3.94 -44.32
N ASP A 99 13.69 2.85 -44.06
CA ASP A 99 13.63 1.59 -44.81
C ASP A 99 12.47 0.69 -44.41
N GLU A 100 11.79 1.01 -43.30
CA GLU A 100 10.65 0.24 -42.81
C GLU A 100 9.41 0.46 -43.68
N LYS A 101 8.70 -0.63 -43.99
CA LYS A 101 7.40 -0.54 -44.65
C LYS A 101 6.35 -0.07 -43.65
N ALA A 102 5.45 0.81 -44.07
CA ALA A 102 4.32 1.19 -43.24
C ALA A 102 3.46 -0.05 -43.02
N THR A 103 3.25 -0.42 -41.76
CA THR A 103 2.40 -1.55 -41.38
C THR A 103 1.04 -1.00 -40.94
N VAL A 104 -0.02 -1.72 -41.29
CA VAL A 104 -1.36 -1.38 -40.81
C VAL A 104 -1.40 -1.56 -39.29
N CYS A 105 -2.06 -0.64 -38.59
CA CYS A 105 -2.28 -0.80 -37.15
C CYS A 105 -3.37 -1.85 -36.90
N THR A 106 -2.94 -3.01 -36.43
CA THR A 106 -3.83 -4.10 -36.01
C THR A 106 -3.87 -4.18 -34.49
N ILE A 107 -5.06 -4.36 -33.94
CA ILE A 107 -5.29 -4.42 -32.50
C ILE A 107 -5.54 -5.88 -32.10
N PRO A 108 -4.82 -6.42 -31.10
CA PRO A 108 -5.08 -7.76 -30.61
C PRO A 108 -6.52 -7.91 -30.10
N GLU A 109 -7.16 -9.04 -30.38
CA GLU A 109 -8.53 -9.34 -29.93
C GLU A 109 -8.69 -9.22 -28.41
N SER A 110 -7.70 -9.71 -27.63
CA SER A 110 -7.70 -9.56 -26.18
C SER A 110 -7.72 -8.10 -25.74
N GLN A 111 -7.02 -7.23 -26.48
CA GLN A 111 -6.98 -5.81 -26.20
C GLN A 111 -8.27 -5.10 -26.59
N MET A 112 -8.80 -5.41 -27.78
CA MET A 112 -10.08 -4.85 -28.22
C MET A 112 -11.20 -5.21 -27.25
N ARG A 113 -11.22 -6.46 -26.77
CA ARG A 113 -12.20 -6.92 -25.79
C ARG A 113 -12.13 -6.14 -24.48
N ALA A 114 -10.93 -5.98 -23.92
CA ALA A 114 -10.75 -5.22 -22.68
C ALA A 114 -11.10 -3.73 -22.86
N PHE A 115 -10.74 -3.14 -23.99
CA PHE A 115 -11.09 -1.76 -24.32
C PHE A 115 -12.60 -1.56 -24.48
N ARG A 116 -13.29 -2.46 -25.19
CA ARG A 116 -14.76 -2.46 -25.33
C ARG A 116 -15.43 -2.61 -23.97
N ASP A 117 -14.99 -3.56 -23.16
CA ASP A 117 -15.55 -3.77 -21.81
C ASP A 117 -15.41 -2.50 -20.96
N TYR A 118 -14.22 -1.88 -20.96
CA TYR A 118 -14.00 -0.59 -20.32
C TYR A 118 -14.98 0.48 -20.80
N ASN A 119 -15.02 0.71 -22.12
CA ASN A 119 -15.78 1.81 -22.69
C ASN A 119 -17.29 1.61 -22.49
N GLU A 120 -17.82 0.38 -22.60
CA GLU A 120 -19.26 0.13 -22.46
C GLU A 120 -19.72 0.08 -20.99
N ASN A 121 -18.89 -0.39 -20.06
CA ASN A 121 -19.34 -0.71 -18.69
C ASN A 121 -18.81 0.25 -17.60
N TYR A 122 -17.76 1.03 -17.88
CA TYR A 122 -17.02 1.79 -16.87
C TYR A 122 -16.77 3.26 -17.23
N ALA A 123 -16.91 3.64 -18.50
CA ALA A 123 -16.60 4.99 -18.97
C ALA A 123 -17.37 6.10 -18.24
N ASP A 124 -18.58 5.82 -17.76
CA ASP A 124 -19.43 6.75 -17.01
C ASP A 124 -19.06 6.84 -15.51
N LYS A 125 -18.28 5.87 -15.00
CA LYS A 125 -17.87 5.76 -13.59
C LYS A 125 -16.48 6.31 -13.33
N VAL A 126 -15.67 6.53 -14.36
CA VAL A 126 -14.29 7.00 -14.25
C VAL A 126 -14.06 8.29 -15.01
N ILE A 127 -12.99 9.00 -14.64
CA ILE A 127 -12.55 10.22 -15.31
C ILE A 127 -11.18 9.95 -15.93
N VAL A 128 -11.03 10.21 -17.22
CA VAL A 128 -9.72 10.15 -17.91
C VAL A 128 -8.84 11.30 -17.42
N LEU A 129 -7.60 10.97 -17.07
CA LEU A 129 -6.61 11.91 -16.55
C LEU A 129 -5.59 12.26 -17.63
N GLU A 130 -5.20 13.54 -17.67
CA GLU A 130 -4.23 14.05 -18.66
C GLU A 130 -2.79 13.60 -18.37
N ARG A 131 -2.43 13.47 -17.09
CA ARG A 131 -1.08 13.07 -16.68
C ARG A 131 -0.88 11.56 -16.81
N PRO A 132 0.34 11.10 -17.14
CA PRO A 132 0.71 9.69 -17.09
C PRO A 132 0.45 9.05 -15.72
N TYR A 133 0.16 7.75 -15.71
CA TYR A 133 -0.09 6.97 -14.49
C TYR A 133 1.05 7.07 -13.46
N THR A 134 2.30 7.09 -13.93
CA THR A 134 3.50 7.18 -13.10
C THR A 134 3.57 8.47 -12.28
N ASP A 135 2.99 9.56 -12.76
CA ASP A 135 2.96 10.85 -12.05
C ASP A 135 2.15 10.77 -10.75
N TYR A 136 1.29 9.75 -10.61
CA TYR A 136 0.46 9.53 -9.44
C TYR A 136 1.09 8.59 -8.41
N ALA A 137 2.28 8.05 -8.67
CA ALA A 137 3.00 7.23 -7.71
C ALA A 137 3.48 8.04 -6.49
N VAL A 138 3.75 9.34 -6.69
CA VAL A 138 4.21 10.28 -5.64
C VAL A 138 3.23 11.44 -5.51
N ASN A 139 2.95 11.85 -4.29
CA ASN A 139 2.13 13.01 -4.01
C ASN A 139 2.93 14.29 -4.26
N ALA A 140 2.62 15.00 -5.34
CA ALA A 140 3.30 16.24 -5.73
C ALA A 140 3.31 17.37 -4.66
N LYS A 141 2.48 17.30 -3.61
CA LYS A 141 2.47 18.30 -2.53
C LYS A 141 3.37 17.94 -1.35
N THR A 142 3.47 16.65 -1.04
CA THR A 142 4.21 16.18 0.14
C THR A 142 5.51 15.48 -0.22
N ASP A 143 5.75 15.23 -1.51
CA ASP A 143 6.85 14.40 -2.02
C ASP A 143 6.89 12.99 -1.40
N GLU A 144 5.75 12.54 -0.87
CA GLU A 144 5.61 11.20 -0.30
C GLU A 144 4.93 10.27 -1.30
N PRO A 145 5.30 8.98 -1.34
CA PRO A 145 4.61 7.99 -2.15
C PRO A 145 3.11 7.95 -1.87
N ASN A 146 2.28 7.76 -2.89
CA ASN A 146 0.85 7.49 -2.70
C ASN A 146 0.64 6.04 -2.28
N GLU A 147 -0.47 5.80 -1.58
CA GLU A 147 -0.86 4.46 -1.18
C GLU A 147 -1.30 3.66 -2.39
N ILE A 148 -0.79 2.44 -2.55
CA ILE A 148 -1.17 1.52 -3.61
C ILE A 148 -2.13 0.45 -3.07
N VAL A 149 -3.14 0.14 -3.88
CA VAL A 149 -4.20 -0.80 -3.52
C VAL A 149 -4.58 -1.69 -4.69
N ARG A 150 -5.20 -2.82 -4.35
CA ARG A 150 -5.91 -3.70 -5.28
C ARG A 150 -7.39 -3.75 -4.90
N VAL A 151 -8.26 -3.67 -5.89
CA VAL A 151 -9.71 -3.90 -5.71
C VAL A 151 -9.97 -5.39 -5.54
N VAL A 152 -10.70 -5.75 -4.49
CA VAL A 152 -10.95 -7.15 -4.11
C VAL A 152 -12.12 -7.73 -4.89
N ASP A 153 -13.20 -6.98 -5.03
CA ASP A 153 -14.46 -7.45 -5.58
C ASP A 153 -15.16 -6.40 -6.44
N GLY A 154 -16.26 -6.83 -7.08
CA GLY A 154 -17.04 -6.01 -7.97
C GLY A 154 -16.43 -5.84 -9.37
N PRO A 155 -16.94 -4.87 -10.15
CA PRO A 155 -16.57 -4.71 -11.55
C PRO A 155 -15.08 -4.39 -11.79
N LEU A 156 -14.42 -3.75 -10.82
CA LEU A 156 -13.00 -3.40 -10.93
C LEU A 156 -12.10 -4.44 -10.21
N ALA A 157 -12.60 -5.62 -9.86
CA ALA A 157 -11.83 -6.63 -9.14
C ALA A 157 -10.50 -6.95 -9.86
N GLY A 158 -9.41 -6.97 -9.09
CA GLY A 158 -8.05 -7.16 -9.60
C GLY A 158 -7.40 -5.88 -10.13
N CYS A 159 -8.13 -4.77 -10.31
CA CYS A 159 -7.51 -3.51 -10.68
C CYS A 159 -6.63 -2.96 -9.56
N GLU A 160 -5.43 -2.52 -9.94
CA GLU A 160 -4.44 -1.93 -9.04
C GLU A 160 -4.25 -0.46 -9.35
N GLY A 161 -4.01 0.33 -8.32
CA GLY A 161 -3.90 1.76 -8.48
C GLY A 161 -3.46 2.53 -7.25
N TYR A 162 -3.23 3.82 -7.44
CA TYR A 162 -2.84 4.74 -6.39
C TYR A 162 -4.06 5.46 -5.81
N ILE A 163 -4.11 5.58 -4.49
CA ILE A 163 -5.05 6.43 -3.79
C ILE A 163 -4.56 7.88 -3.89
N CYS A 164 -5.26 8.65 -4.72
CA CYS A 164 -4.97 10.07 -4.93
C CYS A 164 -6.10 10.93 -4.39
N ARG A 165 -5.77 12.15 -3.97
CA ARG A 165 -6.78 13.10 -3.48
C ARG A 165 -7.06 14.17 -4.52
N PHE A 166 -8.27 14.16 -5.08
CA PHE A 166 -8.78 15.17 -6.01
C PHE A 166 -9.89 15.97 -5.30
N HIS A 167 -9.79 17.30 -5.26
CA HIS A 167 -10.79 18.17 -4.63
C HIS A 167 -11.26 17.71 -3.23
N LYS A 168 -10.30 17.31 -2.38
CA LYS A 168 -10.50 16.73 -1.03
C LYS A 168 -11.09 15.31 -0.97
N LYS A 169 -11.58 14.75 -2.08
CA LYS A 169 -12.06 13.36 -2.15
C LYS A 169 -10.92 12.40 -2.52
N LYS A 170 -10.96 11.18 -1.99
CA LYS A 170 -10.01 10.11 -2.32
C LYS A 170 -10.54 9.33 -3.52
N GLY A 171 -9.81 9.35 -4.63
CA GLY A 171 -10.07 8.52 -5.80
C GLY A 171 -9.02 7.42 -5.96
N LEU A 172 -9.39 6.37 -6.70
CA LEU A 172 -8.45 5.34 -7.15
C LEU A 172 -7.97 5.72 -8.54
N VAL A 173 -6.68 5.95 -8.73
CA VAL A 173 -6.06 6.15 -10.04
C VAL A 173 -5.49 4.83 -10.53
N PHE A 174 -5.91 4.36 -11.69
CA PHE A 174 -5.46 3.08 -12.27
C PHE A 174 -5.36 3.20 -13.78
N ARG A 175 -4.87 2.13 -14.43
CA ARG A 175 -4.75 2.08 -15.89
C ARG A 175 -5.78 1.16 -16.50
N VAL A 176 -6.26 1.55 -17.68
CA VAL A 176 -7.08 0.71 -18.55
C VAL A 176 -6.44 0.63 -19.92
N GLN A 177 -6.66 -0.47 -20.63
CA GLN A 177 -6.08 -0.64 -21.96
C GLN A 177 -6.63 0.41 -22.92
N GLY A 178 -5.72 1.02 -23.69
CA GLY A 178 -6.03 2.10 -24.62
C GLY A 178 -6.37 1.62 -26.03
N LEU A 179 -6.60 2.62 -26.89
CA LEU A 179 -7.00 2.55 -28.30
C LEU A 179 -5.96 1.81 -29.17
N ILE A 180 -4.67 2.00 -28.90
CA ILE A 180 -3.54 1.54 -29.71
C ILE A 180 -2.84 0.35 -29.02
N PRO A 181 -2.30 -0.65 -29.75
CA PRO A 181 -1.50 -1.73 -29.17
C PRO A 181 -0.45 -1.23 -28.19
N GLY A 182 -0.47 -1.76 -26.96
CA GLY A 182 0.46 -1.37 -25.88
C GLY A 182 0.21 0.00 -25.26
N SER A 183 -0.82 0.75 -25.69
CA SER A 183 -1.22 2.01 -25.06
C SER A 183 -2.12 1.78 -23.84
N TRP A 184 -2.05 2.71 -22.88
CA TRP A 184 -2.82 2.70 -21.65
C TRP A 184 -3.40 4.08 -21.40
N LEU A 185 -4.60 4.11 -20.83
CA LEU A 185 -5.23 5.35 -20.35
C LEU A 185 -5.09 5.39 -18.84
N THR A 186 -4.75 6.57 -18.35
CA THR A 186 -4.77 6.84 -16.91
C THR A 186 -6.15 7.33 -16.55
N VAL A 187 -6.82 6.64 -15.63
CA VAL A 187 -8.20 6.96 -15.23
C VAL A 187 -8.31 7.03 -13.73
N THR A 188 -9.29 7.78 -13.23
CA THR A 188 -9.64 7.77 -11.81
C THR A 188 -11.08 7.38 -11.56
N TYR A 189 -11.28 6.45 -10.63
CA TYR A 189 -12.57 6.24 -9.96
C TYR A 189 -12.71 7.28 -8.83
N PRO A 190 -13.68 8.22 -8.89
CA PRO A 190 -13.68 9.40 -8.01
C PRO A 190 -13.80 9.13 -6.52
N ASN A 191 -14.39 8.01 -6.10
CA ASN A 191 -14.64 7.69 -4.69
C ASN A 191 -14.18 6.27 -4.33
N VAL A 192 -12.93 6.13 -3.89
CA VAL A 192 -12.40 4.80 -3.51
C VAL A 192 -13.19 4.14 -2.38
N SER A 193 -13.86 4.92 -1.52
CA SER A 193 -14.62 4.34 -0.40
C SER A 193 -15.81 3.50 -0.83
N ASP A 194 -16.21 3.53 -2.11
CA ASP A 194 -17.26 2.67 -2.66
C ASP A 194 -16.71 1.32 -3.14
N LEU A 195 -15.39 1.18 -3.17
CA LEU A 195 -14.69 -0.03 -3.56
C LEU A 195 -14.19 -0.76 -2.32
N HIS A 196 -14.31 -2.08 -2.34
CA HIS A 196 -13.60 -2.92 -1.40
C HIS A 196 -12.15 -3.08 -1.89
N VAL A 197 -11.22 -2.44 -1.19
CA VAL A 197 -9.81 -2.43 -1.58
C VAL A 197 -8.91 -2.96 -0.47
N VAL A 198 -7.88 -3.70 -0.87
CA VAL A 198 -6.76 -4.10 -0.02
C VAL A 198 -5.54 -3.29 -0.39
N ARG A 199 -4.78 -2.90 0.61
CA ARG A 199 -3.52 -2.19 0.46
C ARG A 199 -2.40 -3.17 0.09
N LEU A 200 -1.57 -2.76 -0.86
CA LEU A 200 -0.32 -3.44 -1.19
C LEU A 200 0.87 -2.70 -0.57
N HIS A 201 1.93 -3.42 -0.25
CA HIS A 201 3.18 -2.83 0.21
C HIS A 201 3.97 -2.31 -1.02
N ASN A 202 4.49 -1.09 -0.95
CA ASN A 202 5.19 -0.48 -2.09
C ASN A 202 6.69 -0.80 -2.02
N ALA A 203 7.19 -1.63 -2.92
CA ALA A 203 8.60 -2.04 -2.88
C ALA A 203 9.61 -0.92 -3.21
N GLU A 204 9.18 0.17 -3.86
CA GLU A 204 10.04 1.27 -4.34
C GLU A 204 9.89 2.57 -3.54
N GLY A 205 8.97 2.60 -2.58
CA GLY A 205 8.64 3.80 -1.83
C GLY A 205 7.54 3.53 -0.80
N ASP A 206 7.80 2.62 0.15
CA ASP A 206 6.81 2.32 1.17
C ASP A 206 6.65 3.45 2.19
N ARG A 207 5.42 3.96 2.30
CA ARG A 207 5.07 5.00 3.27
C ARG A 207 5.15 4.52 4.71
N LEU A 208 5.03 3.22 4.99
CA LEU A 208 5.19 2.74 6.37
C LEU A 208 6.66 2.82 6.75
N SER A 209 7.55 2.32 5.90
CA SER A 209 9.00 2.39 6.12
C SER A 209 9.46 3.83 6.35
N ILE A 210 9.01 4.80 5.54
CA ILE A 210 9.29 6.23 5.77
C ILE A 210 8.68 6.70 7.10
N GLY A 211 7.42 6.35 7.35
CA GLY A 211 6.69 6.76 8.54
C GLY A 211 7.21 6.18 9.85
N THR A 212 8.07 5.16 9.81
CA THR A 212 8.67 4.50 10.98
C THR A 212 10.14 4.84 11.18
N GLU A 213 10.81 5.57 10.28
CA GLU A 213 12.26 5.85 10.33
C GLU A 213 12.73 6.36 11.70
N LYS A 214 12.05 7.35 12.27
CA LYS A 214 12.40 7.90 13.58
C LYS A 214 12.24 6.85 14.68
N GLY A 215 11.13 6.12 14.67
CA GLY A 215 10.89 5.02 15.61
C GLY A 215 11.94 3.90 15.48
N ARG A 216 12.38 3.58 14.24
CA ARG A 216 13.46 2.62 13.97
C ARG A 216 14.81 3.09 14.50
N ALA A 217 15.12 4.39 14.39
CA ALA A 217 16.35 4.95 14.95
C ALA A 217 16.36 4.86 16.49
N VAL A 218 15.25 5.21 17.14
CA VAL A 218 15.09 5.06 18.61
C VAL A 218 15.18 3.60 19.03
N ASP A 219 14.48 2.72 18.30
CA ASP A 219 14.47 1.28 18.54
C ASP A 219 15.88 0.65 18.43
N LEU A 220 16.61 0.99 17.36
CA LEU A 220 17.98 0.53 17.14
C LEU A 220 18.89 0.91 18.31
N LEU A 221 18.87 2.18 18.73
CA LEU A 221 19.68 2.65 19.85
C LEU A 221 19.26 2.00 21.17
N THR A 222 17.96 1.93 21.43
CA THR A 222 17.41 1.29 22.63
C THR A 222 17.86 -0.17 22.70
N GLY A 223 17.75 -0.90 21.59
CA GLY A 223 18.20 -2.28 21.48
C GLY A 223 19.71 -2.46 21.70
N ILE A 224 20.54 -1.55 21.18
CA ILE A 224 21.99 -1.56 21.42
C ILE A 224 22.29 -1.33 22.90
N LEU A 225 21.66 -0.33 23.52
CA LEU A 225 21.89 0.03 24.92
C LEU A 225 21.44 -1.10 25.87
N GLN A 226 20.27 -1.69 25.61
CA GLN A 226 19.77 -2.86 26.34
C GLN A 226 20.69 -4.07 26.15
N GLY A 227 21.16 -4.32 24.93
CA GLY A 227 22.12 -5.38 24.62
C GLY A 227 23.50 -5.19 25.27
N CYS A 228 23.88 -3.95 25.60
CA CYS A 228 25.07 -3.64 26.39
C CYS A 228 24.85 -3.78 27.90
N GLY A 229 23.62 -4.04 28.37
CA GLY A 229 23.31 -4.29 29.78
C GLY A 229 23.17 -3.02 30.63
N TYR A 230 22.84 -1.87 30.05
CA TYR A 230 22.72 -0.62 30.80
C TYR A 230 21.49 -0.54 31.73
N GLY A 231 20.50 -1.42 31.56
CA GLY A 231 19.34 -1.51 32.45
C GLY A 231 18.64 -0.15 32.63
N GLU A 232 18.49 0.30 33.87
CA GLU A 232 17.85 1.58 34.23
C GLU A 232 18.58 2.81 33.64
N ARG A 233 19.87 2.71 33.29
CA ARG A 233 20.62 3.82 32.64
C ARG A 233 20.28 4.00 31.17
N THR A 234 19.60 3.04 30.54
CA THR A 234 19.28 3.03 29.09
C THR A 234 18.68 4.34 28.62
N GLN A 235 17.64 4.84 29.29
CA GLN A 235 16.95 6.06 28.88
C GLN A 235 17.84 7.31 29.00
N SER A 236 18.57 7.46 30.10
CA SER A 236 19.49 8.58 30.31
C SER A 236 20.61 8.62 29.27
N LEU A 237 21.21 7.46 28.97
CA LEU A 237 22.27 7.33 27.97
C LEU A 237 21.75 7.54 26.56
N PHE A 238 20.53 7.10 26.26
CA PHE A 238 19.89 7.37 24.99
C PHE A 238 19.74 8.88 24.75
N TYR A 239 19.24 9.63 25.73
CA TYR A 239 19.11 11.08 25.60
C TYR A 239 20.46 11.79 25.49
N GLU A 240 21.45 11.39 26.28
CA GLU A 240 22.81 11.95 26.16
C GLU A 240 23.39 11.70 24.75
N LEU A 241 23.24 10.49 24.23
CA LEU A 241 23.71 10.12 22.90
C LEU A 241 23.07 11.01 21.83
N MET A 242 21.74 11.17 21.89
CA MET A 242 21.01 11.99 20.93
C MET A 242 21.37 13.48 21.03
N GLU A 243 21.52 14.02 22.23
CA GLU A 243 21.94 15.41 22.44
C GLU A 243 23.34 15.67 21.87
N ARG A 244 24.28 14.74 22.07
CA ARG A 244 25.63 14.84 21.51
C ARG A 244 25.64 14.73 20.00
N LEU A 245 24.90 13.78 19.45
CA LEU A 245 24.84 13.58 18.00
C LEU A 245 24.14 14.75 17.31
N ALA A 246 23.14 15.38 17.96
CA ALA A 246 22.50 16.60 17.47
C ALA A 246 23.44 17.82 17.49
N ALA A 247 24.39 17.88 18.42
CA ALA A 247 25.41 18.93 18.46
C ALA A 247 26.54 18.73 17.44
N ASP A 248 26.95 17.48 17.21
CA ASP A 248 27.95 17.08 16.22
C ASP A 248 27.51 15.75 15.59
N LEU A 249 27.12 15.79 14.29
CA LEU A 249 26.63 14.63 13.54
C LEU A 249 27.71 13.56 13.28
N SER A 250 28.93 13.73 13.81
CA SER A 250 30.02 12.77 13.72
C SER A 250 29.86 11.57 14.66
N LEU A 251 29.44 10.43 14.11
CA LEU A 251 29.44 9.14 14.82
C LEU A 251 30.83 8.74 15.31
N GLU A 252 31.90 9.10 14.58
CA GLU A 252 33.27 8.81 15.03
C GLU A 252 33.64 9.59 16.29
N ALA A 253 33.25 10.88 16.36
CA ALA A 253 33.45 11.70 17.55
C ALA A 253 32.64 11.15 18.75
N LEU A 254 31.40 10.72 18.50
CA LEU A 254 30.55 10.08 19.49
C LEU A 254 31.17 8.79 20.05
N CYS A 255 31.69 7.92 19.19
CA CYS A 255 32.39 6.70 19.60
C CYS A 255 33.63 7.01 20.46
N LYS A 256 34.46 7.98 20.04
CA LYS A 256 35.64 8.41 20.81
C LYS A 256 35.26 8.98 22.17
N TYR A 257 34.15 9.72 22.24
CA TYR A 257 33.63 10.25 23.50
C TYR A 257 33.28 9.12 24.48
N PHE A 258 32.48 8.14 24.05
CA PHE A 258 32.08 7.03 24.92
C PHE A 258 33.25 6.12 25.30
N GLN A 259 34.23 5.91 24.41
CA GLN A 259 35.47 5.20 24.78
C GLN A 259 36.22 5.91 25.92
N LYS A 260 36.29 7.25 25.90
CA LYS A 260 36.94 8.03 26.97
C LYS A 260 36.17 7.98 28.28
N GLN A 261 34.85 7.84 28.24
CA GLN A 261 34.00 7.64 29.43
C GLN A 261 34.03 6.20 29.97
N GLY A 262 34.77 5.29 29.34
CA GLY A 262 34.86 3.89 29.75
C GLY A 262 33.75 3.00 29.18
N GLU A 263 32.82 3.55 28.39
CA GLU A 263 31.68 2.84 27.79
C GLU A 263 32.10 2.11 26.48
N LYS A 264 33.13 1.27 26.58
CA LYS A 264 33.77 0.60 25.43
C LYS A 264 32.81 -0.28 24.64
N ALA A 265 31.96 -1.06 25.32
CA ALA A 265 31.01 -1.95 24.67
C ALA A 265 30.00 -1.19 23.79
N LEU A 266 29.55 -0.02 24.24
CA LEU A 266 28.65 0.85 23.46
C LEU A 266 29.37 1.42 22.25
N ALA A 267 30.57 1.99 22.43
CA ALA A 267 31.33 2.54 21.32
C ALA A 267 31.65 1.48 20.25
N ASP A 268 32.00 0.26 20.66
CA ASP A 268 32.26 -0.84 19.74
C ASP A 268 31.01 -1.30 18.98
N ARG A 269 29.82 -1.20 19.59
CA ARG A 269 28.54 -1.48 18.90
C ARG A 269 28.18 -0.38 17.92
N LEU A 270 28.33 0.89 18.30
CA LEU A 270 28.08 2.05 17.42
C LEU A 270 29.03 2.07 16.21
N ALA A 271 30.30 1.69 16.40
CA ALA A 271 31.28 1.61 15.31
C ALA A 271 30.96 0.51 14.27
N LYS A 272 30.07 -0.44 14.60
CA LYS A 272 29.68 -1.56 13.73
C LYS A 272 28.35 -1.33 13.00
N LEU A 273 27.74 -0.15 13.17
CA LEU A 273 26.52 0.21 12.44
C LEU A 273 26.78 0.17 10.93
N THR A 274 25.82 -0.37 10.20
CA THR A 274 25.79 -0.28 8.75
C THR A 274 25.52 1.16 8.30
N THR A 275 25.80 1.48 7.03
CA THR A 275 25.51 2.80 6.46
C THR A 275 24.05 3.22 6.65
N LYS A 276 23.11 2.30 6.41
CA LYS A 276 21.66 2.57 6.58
C LYS A 276 21.28 2.86 8.03
N GLU A 277 21.83 2.10 8.97
CA GLU A 277 21.60 2.32 10.40
C GLU A 277 22.19 3.65 10.87
N ALA A 278 23.40 3.99 10.43
CA ALA A 278 24.03 5.28 10.70
C ALA A 278 23.20 6.44 10.14
N GLU A 279 22.68 6.32 8.92
CA GLU A 279 21.78 7.31 8.31
C GLU A 279 20.49 7.52 9.12
N LEU A 280 19.87 6.43 9.63
CA LEU A 280 18.71 6.53 10.50
C LEU A 280 19.01 7.35 11.77
N LEU A 281 20.16 7.11 12.41
CA LEU A 281 20.55 7.85 13.62
C LEU A 281 20.84 9.32 13.32
N ILE A 282 21.60 9.59 12.25
CA ILE A 282 21.94 10.94 11.82
C ILE A 282 20.67 11.72 11.45
N ASN A 283 19.70 11.08 10.78
CA ASN A 283 18.43 11.72 10.46
C ASN A 283 17.67 12.09 11.73
N LEU A 284 17.56 11.19 12.71
CA LEU A 284 16.92 11.52 13.99
C LEU A 284 17.66 12.65 14.73
N ALA A 285 19.00 12.65 14.71
CA ALA A 285 19.81 13.69 15.33
C ALA A 285 19.65 15.06 14.66
N ARG A 286 19.51 15.09 13.32
CA ARG A 286 19.16 16.33 12.60
C ARG A 286 17.80 16.87 13.03
N TYR A 287 16.80 16.00 13.17
CA TYR A 287 15.49 16.43 13.70
C TYR A 287 15.59 16.98 15.12
N GLU A 288 16.38 16.35 16.00
CA GLU A 288 16.62 16.86 17.35
C GLU A 288 17.38 18.19 17.35
N HIS A 289 18.33 18.37 16.42
CA HIS A 289 19.05 19.64 16.24
C HIS A 289 18.11 20.77 15.80
N ASP A 290 17.28 20.50 14.79
CA ASP A 290 16.33 21.48 14.22
C ASP A 290 15.13 21.73 15.14
N THR A 291 14.80 20.77 16.01
CA THR A 291 13.70 20.84 16.98
C THR A 291 14.17 20.31 18.34
N PRO A 292 14.93 21.11 19.12
CA PRO A 292 15.46 20.68 20.42
C PRO A 292 14.35 20.23 21.38
N GLY A 293 14.52 19.04 21.99
CA GLY A 293 13.55 18.42 22.87
C GLY A 293 12.62 17.41 22.19
N TYR A 294 12.61 17.34 20.85
CA TYR A 294 11.75 16.44 20.08
C TYR A 294 11.83 14.98 20.56
N VAL A 295 13.03 14.46 20.76
CA VAL A 295 13.25 13.08 21.19
C VAL A 295 12.68 12.83 22.59
N LYS A 296 12.89 13.75 23.54
CA LYS A 296 12.38 13.61 24.92
C LYS A 296 10.86 13.71 24.98
N GLU A 297 10.26 14.57 24.15
CA GLU A 297 8.81 14.72 24.06
C GLU A 297 8.12 13.51 23.43
N ASN A 298 8.70 12.93 22.39
CA ASN A 298 8.09 11.83 21.63
C ASN A 298 8.43 10.44 22.19
N TRP A 299 9.54 10.30 22.92
CA TRP A 299 9.91 9.07 23.62
C TRP A 299 10.26 9.37 25.08
N PRO A 300 9.27 9.77 25.90
CA PRO A 300 9.49 10.14 27.30
C PRO A 300 9.81 8.94 28.20
N SER A 301 9.60 7.72 27.70
CA SER A 301 9.86 6.48 28.42
C SER A 301 10.28 5.36 27.47
N LEU A 302 11.32 4.61 27.85
CA LEU A 302 11.92 3.53 27.07
C LEU A 302 11.92 2.21 27.87
N ILE A 303 10.77 1.88 28.49
CA ILE A 303 10.60 0.71 29.36
C ILE A 303 10.80 -0.58 28.58
N PHE A 304 9.99 -0.78 27.53
CA PHE A 304 9.94 -2.02 26.79
C PHE A 304 9.72 -1.73 25.30
N ARG A 305 10.46 -2.39 24.42
CA ARG A 305 10.42 -2.10 22.99
C ARG A 305 9.06 -2.48 22.39
N PRO A 306 8.64 -1.84 21.28
CA PRO A 306 7.47 -2.25 20.51
C PRO A 306 7.46 -3.73 20.19
N LEU A 307 6.27 -4.30 19.97
CA LEU A 307 6.15 -5.71 19.62
C LEU A 307 7.05 -6.11 18.44
N LEU A 308 6.95 -5.46 17.28
CA LEU A 308 7.66 -5.84 16.05
C LEU A 308 8.65 -4.76 15.64
N THR A 309 9.93 -5.12 15.71
CA THR A 309 11.04 -4.22 15.38
C THR A 309 11.90 -4.80 14.25
N PRO A 310 12.62 -3.98 13.47
CA PRO A 310 13.48 -4.47 12.40
C PRO A 310 14.82 -5.03 12.91
N THR A 311 15.16 -4.78 14.18
CA THR A 311 16.45 -5.20 14.76
C THR A 311 16.24 -5.92 16.08
N SER A 312 17.01 -6.98 16.35
CA SER A 312 16.99 -7.63 17.66
C SER A 312 17.68 -6.78 18.74
N GLY A 313 18.53 -5.80 18.38
CA GLY A 313 19.37 -5.05 19.32
C GLY A 313 20.55 -5.85 19.91
N ILE A 314 20.43 -7.18 19.93
CA ILE A 314 21.43 -8.15 20.41
C ILE A 314 21.73 -9.20 19.34
N ILE A 315 22.90 -9.82 19.40
CA ILE A 315 23.26 -10.93 18.50
C ILE A 315 22.44 -12.16 18.90
N ILE A 316 21.67 -12.69 17.95
CA ILE A 316 20.99 -13.98 18.09
C ILE A 316 21.88 -15.03 17.41
N GLU A 317 22.27 -16.06 18.16
CA GLU A 317 23.06 -17.18 17.64
C GLU A 317 22.32 -17.86 16.48
N LYS A 318 23.03 -18.23 15.40
CA LYS A 318 22.41 -18.75 14.17
C LYS A 318 21.50 -19.97 14.37
N ASP A 319 21.77 -20.76 15.42
CA ASP A 319 21.04 -21.98 15.74
C ASP A 319 19.91 -21.76 16.75
N LYS A 320 19.79 -20.56 17.31
CA LYS A 320 18.73 -20.17 18.25
C LYS A 320 17.78 -19.20 17.56
N GLY A 321 16.50 -19.56 17.46
CA GLY A 321 15.47 -18.68 16.88
C GLY A 321 15.05 -17.51 17.79
N GLU A 322 15.55 -17.48 19.02
CA GLU A 322 15.21 -16.49 20.05
C GLU A 322 16.37 -16.28 21.04
N VAL A 323 16.30 -15.19 21.78
CA VAL A 323 17.21 -14.83 22.87
C VAL A 323 16.40 -14.26 24.05
N GLU A 324 16.83 -14.56 25.27
CA GLU A 324 16.25 -13.99 26.49
C GLU A 324 17.18 -12.90 27.05
N LEU A 325 16.61 -11.73 27.36
CA LEU A 325 17.28 -10.62 28.02
C LEU A 325 16.64 -10.41 29.40
N GLN A 326 17.46 -10.39 30.45
CA GLN A 326 16.97 -10.21 31.81
C GLN A 326 16.86 -8.71 32.13
N HIS A 327 15.66 -8.26 32.46
CA HIS A 327 15.40 -6.96 33.08
C HIS A 327 15.15 -7.14 34.57
N LYS A 328 15.09 -6.04 35.32
CA LYS A 328 14.86 -6.06 36.77
C LYS A 328 13.55 -6.76 37.15
N ASP A 329 12.47 -6.45 36.44
CA ASP A 329 11.11 -6.86 36.82
C ASP A 329 10.47 -7.90 35.88
N TYR A 330 11.14 -8.22 34.77
CA TYR A 330 10.66 -9.18 33.79
C TYR A 330 11.80 -9.73 32.94
N THR A 331 11.56 -10.84 32.24
CA THR A 331 12.46 -11.34 31.21
C THR A 331 11.88 -10.97 29.85
N GLU A 332 12.68 -10.35 28.98
CA GLU A 332 12.32 -10.10 27.59
C GLU A 332 12.77 -11.26 26.71
N ILE A 333 11.86 -11.76 25.88
CA ILE A 333 12.12 -12.78 24.87
C ILE A 333 12.06 -12.09 23.52
N ILE A 334 13.17 -12.11 22.79
CA ILE A 334 13.28 -11.53 21.45
C ILE A 334 13.33 -12.68 20.46
N ARG A 335 12.30 -12.80 19.63
CA ARG A 335 12.16 -13.91 18.68
C ARG A 335 12.08 -13.40 17.26
N ARG A 336 12.84 -14.00 16.35
CA ARG A 336 12.72 -13.70 14.92
C ARG A 336 11.37 -14.18 14.38
N VAL A 337 10.68 -13.32 13.64
CA VAL A 337 9.43 -13.59 12.94
C VAL A 337 9.57 -13.13 11.50
N ASP A 338 9.41 -14.06 10.57
CA ASP A 338 9.40 -13.73 9.14
C ASP A 338 7.96 -13.38 8.72
N ILE A 339 7.77 -12.18 8.19
CA ILE A 339 6.47 -11.67 7.75
C ILE A 339 6.47 -11.53 6.24
N THR A 340 5.63 -12.33 5.57
CA THR A 340 5.37 -12.19 4.14
C THR A 340 4.23 -11.20 3.89
N GLU A 341 4.50 -10.20 3.04
CA GLU A 341 3.58 -9.17 2.60
C GLU A 341 3.44 -9.21 1.07
N GLU A 342 2.24 -8.91 0.56
CA GLU A 342 2.04 -8.70 -0.88
C GLU A 342 2.62 -7.35 -1.25
N VAL A 343 3.51 -7.36 -2.24
CA VAL A 343 4.16 -6.16 -2.73
C VAL A 343 3.78 -5.90 -4.18
N TYR A 344 3.74 -4.63 -4.52
CA TYR A 344 3.71 -4.19 -5.90
C TYR A 344 5.00 -3.44 -6.22
N TYR A 345 5.53 -3.67 -7.42
CA TYR A 345 6.68 -2.97 -7.98
C TYR A 345 6.20 -1.97 -9.04
N PRO A 346 5.97 -0.68 -8.68
CA PRO A 346 5.48 0.34 -9.60
C PRO A 346 6.23 0.43 -10.94
N SER A 347 7.57 0.41 -10.91
CA SER A 347 8.38 0.55 -12.12
C SER A 347 8.21 -0.62 -13.09
N ARG A 348 7.91 -1.81 -12.57
CA ARG A 348 7.78 -3.05 -13.35
C ARG A 348 6.34 -3.45 -13.62
N GLN A 349 5.40 -2.88 -12.85
CA GLN A 349 3.98 -3.27 -12.83
C GLN A 349 3.80 -4.76 -12.52
N GLU A 350 4.62 -5.25 -11.60
CA GLU A 350 4.67 -6.66 -11.23
C GLU A 350 4.26 -6.82 -9.77
N ASP A 351 3.50 -7.89 -9.54
CA ASP A 351 3.22 -8.40 -8.21
C ASP A 351 4.39 -9.20 -7.68
N GLY A 352 4.58 -9.13 -6.37
CA GLY A 352 5.50 -9.99 -5.68
C GLY A 352 5.06 -10.28 -4.27
N LYS A 353 5.90 -11.05 -3.60
CA LYS A 353 5.84 -11.24 -2.16
C LYS A 353 7.21 -10.95 -1.61
N VAL A 354 7.26 -10.09 -0.60
CA VAL A 354 8.47 -9.85 0.17
C VAL A 354 8.30 -10.54 1.51
N THR A 355 9.32 -11.27 1.94
CA THR A 355 9.39 -11.79 3.31
C THR A 355 10.45 -11.00 4.04
N THR A 356 10.00 -10.20 5.01
CA THR A 356 10.88 -9.37 5.84
C THR A 356 11.00 -10.00 7.21
N ALA A 357 12.23 -10.11 7.70
CA ALA A 357 12.50 -10.55 9.06
C ALA A 357 12.26 -9.39 10.04
N TYR A 358 11.41 -9.63 11.02
CA TYR A 358 11.20 -8.75 12.17
C TYR A 358 11.55 -9.50 13.46
N TYR A 359 11.64 -8.78 14.56
CA TYR A 359 11.88 -9.33 15.89
C TYR A 359 10.70 -9.01 16.79
N ALA A 360 10.05 -10.07 17.29
CA ALA A 360 8.96 -10.00 18.24
C ALA A 360 9.52 -9.89 19.67
N HIS A 361 9.16 -8.81 20.37
CA HIS A 361 9.52 -8.55 21.75
C HIS A 361 8.38 -8.96 22.68
N ILE A 362 8.62 -9.96 23.54
CA ILE A 362 7.64 -10.48 24.50
C ILE A 362 8.22 -10.42 25.91
N GLY A 363 7.55 -9.70 26.80
CA GLY A 363 7.86 -9.72 28.22
C GLY A 363 7.26 -10.96 28.89
N MET A 364 8.00 -11.59 29.80
CA MET A 364 7.58 -12.72 30.61
C MET A 364 7.76 -12.37 32.08
N ARG A 365 6.68 -12.53 32.86
CA ARG A 365 6.69 -12.43 34.32
C ARG A 365 6.13 -13.71 34.94
N LYS A 366 6.67 -14.09 36.10
CA LYS A 366 6.10 -15.13 36.95
C LYS A 366 5.11 -14.50 37.93
N GLU A 367 3.89 -15.00 37.98
CA GLU A 367 2.87 -14.66 38.98
C GLU A 367 2.44 -15.92 39.73
N LYS A 368 2.91 -16.08 40.97
CA LYS A 368 2.67 -17.29 41.78
C LYS A 368 3.05 -18.56 41.00
N ASP A 369 2.06 -19.31 40.50
CA ASP A 369 2.21 -20.57 39.76
C ASP A 369 2.03 -20.40 38.23
N ASP A 370 1.63 -19.22 37.77
CA ASP A 370 1.37 -18.92 36.36
C ASP A 370 2.48 -18.04 35.75
N LEU A 371 2.64 -18.18 34.44
CA LEU A 371 3.43 -17.28 33.60
C LEU A 371 2.48 -16.29 32.92
N VAL A 372 2.86 -15.02 32.95
CA VAL A 372 2.20 -13.94 32.20
C VAL A 372 3.13 -13.48 31.10
N PHE A 373 2.71 -13.65 29.86
CA PHE A 373 3.37 -13.07 28.70
C PHE A 373 2.66 -11.79 28.29
N PHE A 374 3.41 -10.77 27.91
CA PHE A 374 2.87 -9.49 27.48
C PHE A 374 3.65 -8.90 26.31
N ALA A 375 2.96 -8.14 25.47
CA ALA A 375 3.52 -7.44 24.33
C ALA A 375 3.18 -5.95 24.40
N ASN A 376 4.16 -5.08 24.15
CA ASN A 376 3.96 -3.63 24.16
C ASN A 376 3.08 -3.19 22.97
N TRP A 377 1.91 -2.64 23.28
CA TRP A 377 0.97 -2.03 22.34
C TRP A 377 0.55 -0.62 22.79
N ASP A 378 1.43 0.05 23.54
CA ASP A 378 1.05 1.15 24.42
C ASP A 378 0.29 2.27 23.71
N ASP A 379 0.86 2.88 22.67
CA ASP A 379 0.20 4.00 21.97
C ASP A 379 -1.08 3.58 21.26
N PHE A 380 -1.11 2.38 20.66
CA PHE A 380 -2.30 1.89 19.95
C PHE A 380 -3.45 1.66 20.93
N LEU A 381 -3.18 0.97 22.03
CA LEU A 381 -4.21 0.64 23.03
C LEU A 381 -4.60 1.85 23.86
N ARG A 382 -3.68 2.78 24.15
CA ARG A 382 -3.98 4.07 24.79
C ARG A 382 -5.10 4.79 24.05
N GLU A 383 -4.99 4.91 22.73
CA GLU A 383 -5.96 5.61 21.89
C GLU A 383 -7.28 4.83 21.77
N TYR A 384 -7.20 3.50 21.78
CA TYR A 384 -8.38 2.65 21.89
C TYR A 384 -9.13 2.86 23.20
N PHE A 385 -8.45 2.83 24.34
CA PHE A 385 -9.09 2.99 25.66
C PHE A 385 -9.64 4.40 25.89
N LEU A 386 -9.08 5.42 25.23
CA LEU A 386 -9.64 6.76 25.17
C LEU A 386 -10.90 6.86 24.28
N THR A 387 -11.13 5.90 23.37
CA THR A 387 -12.28 5.90 22.48
C THR A 387 -13.50 5.30 23.16
N ALA A 388 -14.49 6.15 23.51
CA ALA A 388 -15.69 5.77 24.26
C ALA A 388 -17.02 6.10 23.53
N GLY A 389 -18.14 5.66 24.12
CA GLY A 389 -19.50 5.93 23.65
C GLY A 389 -19.77 5.46 22.22
N LYS A 390 -20.53 6.26 21.44
CA LYS A 390 -20.91 5.93 20.06
C LYS A 390 -19.72 5.67 19.14
N ALA A 391 -18.58 6.30 19.40
CA ALA A 391 -17.36 6.06 18.62
C ALA A 391 -16.84 4.64 18.84
N ASN A 392 -16.78 4.19 20.10
CA ASN A 392 -16.42 2.82 20.45
C ASN A 392 -17.44 1.81 19.91
N GLU A 393 -18.74 2.07 20.12
CA GLU A 393 -19.82 1.23 19.62
C GLU A 393 -19.72 1.02 18.11
N LYS A 394 -19.39 2.07 17.34
CA LYS A 394 -19.16 1.94 15.89
C LYS A 394 -17.98 1.02 15.57
N LEU A 395 -16.89 1.08 16.34
CA LEU A 395 -15.68 0.27 16.14
C LEU A 395 -15.86 -1.20 16.46
N VAL A 396 -16.60 -1.54 17.53
CA VAL A 396 -16.76 -2.93 17.96
C VAL A 396 -18.10 -3.54 17.53
N SER A 397 -19.19 -2.77 17.48
CA SER A 397 -20.52 -3.29 17.15
C SER A 397 -20.99 -2.98 15.72
N GLY A 398 -20.33 -2.05 15.02
CA GLY A 398 -20.71 -1.64 13.66
C GLY A 398 -20.56 -2.76 12.63
N LYS A 399 -21.66 -3.13 11.97
CA LYS A 399 -21.69 -4.10 10.86
C LYS A 399 -21.93 -3.43 9.51
N VAL A 400 -23.13 -2.93 9.29
CA VAL A 400 -23.59 -2.39 8.02
C VAL A 400 -24.31 -1.07 8.25
N GLN A 401 -24.10 -0.12 7.36
CA GLN A 401 -24.85 1.12 7.27
C GLN A 401 -25.61 1.14 5.95
N LYS A 402 -26.91 1.47 6.00
CA LYS A 402 -27.69 1.73 4.79
C LYS A 402 -27.31 3.10 4.24
N VAL A 403 -26.88 3.13 2.98
CA VAL A 403 -26.52 4.35 2.26
C VAL A 403 -27.42 4.45 1.04
N ARG A 404 -28.00 5.63 0.82
CA ARG A 404 -28.78 5.89 -0.38
C ARG A 404 -27.82 6.33 -1.49
N ASN A 405 -27.82 5.60 -2.60
CA ASN A 405 -27.06 6.00 -3.78
C ASN A 405 -27.72 7.25 -4.39
N GLU A 406 -27.00 8.36 -4.47
CA GLU A 406 -27.55 9.64 -4.95
C GLU A 406 -27.97 9.61 -6.43
N ILE A 407 -27.39 8.69 -7.23
CA ILE A 407 -27.62 8.57 -8.67
C ILE A 407 -28.79 7.61 -8.96
N THR A 408 -28.80 6.43 -8.33
CA THR A 408 -29.82 5.40 -8.58
C THR A 408 -30.99 5.47 -7.61
N LEU A 409 -30.91 6.32 -6.58
CA LEU A 409 -31.87 6.47 -5.48
C LEU A 409 -32.14 5.19 -4.67
N LYS A 410 -31.44 4.09 -4.97
CA LYS A 410 -31.55 2.79 -4.28
C LYS A 410 -30.77 2.79 -2.97
N GLU A 411 -31.33 2.13 -1.96
CA GLU A 411 -30.60 1.80 -0.74
C GLU A 411 -29.61 0.67 -1.02
N THR A 412 -28.34 0.90 -0.69
CA THR A 412 -27.28 -0.09 -0.72
C THR A 412 -26.69 -0.25 0.67
N GLU A 413 -26.35 -1.48 1.02
CA GLU A 413 -25.66 -1.81 2.27
C GLU A 413 -24.15 -1.55 2.11
N LYS A 414 -23.59 -0.74 3.00
CA LYS A 414 -22.15 -0.46 3.07
C LYS A 414 -21.59 -0.94 4.39
N LEU A 415 -20.47 -1.66 4.35
CA LEU A 415 -19.79 -2.07 5.58
C LEU A 415 -19.30 -0.85 6.37
N ILE A 416 -19.51 -0.89 7.69
CA ILE A 416 -19.00 0.15 8.59
C ILE A 416 -17.50 -0.06 8.79
N GLU A 417 -16.74 1.03 8.77
CA GLU A 417 -15.31 1.08 9.14
C GLU A 417 -15.11 0.72 10.63
N SER A 418 -15.10 -0.57 10.93
CA SER A 418 -15.06 -1.14 12.27
C SER A 418 -13.99 -2.23 12.39
N PHE A 419 -13.49 -2.47 13.61
CA PHE A 419 -12.59 -3.60 13.86
C PHE A 419 -13.29 -4.92 13.59
N ARG A 420 -14.60 -5.01 13.83
CA ARG A 420 -15.36 -6.22 13.55
C ARG A 420 -15.27 -6.66 12.08
N ASN A 421 -15.34 -5.70 11.16
CA ASN A 421 -15.35 -5.98 9.72
C ASN A 421 -13.94 -6.12 9.15
N TYR A 422 -12.98 -5.31 9.64
CA TYR A 422 -11.68 -5.15 9.00
C TYR A 422 -10.47 -5.57 9.85
N ALA A 423 -10.67 -5.88 11.13
CA ALA A 423 -9.66 -6.44 12.04
C ALA A 423 -10.30 -7.46 13.02
N PRO A 424 -10.89 -8.55 12.50
CA PRO A 424 -11.68 -9.48 13.30
C PRO A 424 -10.90 -10.13 14.45
N THR A 425 -9.58 -10.29 14.32
CA THR A 425 -8.74 -10.82 15.40
C THR A 425 -8.63 -9.80 16.53
N LEU A 426 -8.42 -8.52 16.20
CA LEU A 426 -8.42 -7.45 17.20
C LEU A 426 -9.78 -7.36 17.88
N TYR A 427 -10.87 -7.37 17.11
CA TYR A 427 -12.22 -7.34 17.65
C TYR A 427 -12.44 -8.46 18.68
N LYS A 428 -12.02 -9.70 18.39
CA LYS A 428 -12.13 -10.82 19.34
C LYS A 428 -11.31 -10.57 20.61
N VAL A 429 -10.06 -10.17 20.48
CA VAL A 429 -9.19 -9.88 21.64
C VAL A 429 -9.77 -8.77 22.54
N LEU A 430 -10.46 -7.80 21.95
CA LEU A 430 -11.06 -6.67 22.67
C LEU A 430 -12.43 -6.95 23.30
N THR A 431 -13.22 -7.87 22.73
CA THR A 431 -14.64 -8.03 23.09
C THR A 431 -15.03 -9.41 23.59
N ASP A 432 -14.25 -10.44 23.27
CA ASP A 432 -14.55 -11.81 23.63
C ASP A 432 -14.00 -12.12 25.04
N ALA A 433 -14.90 -12.48 25.96
CA ALA A 433 -14.56 -12.89 27.31
C ALA A 433 -13.73 -14.19 27.35
N ASP A 434 -13.81 -15.03 26.32
CA ASP A 434 -13.11 -16.31 26.23
C ASP A 434 -11.81 -16.23 25.39
N SER A 435 -11.50 -15.06 24.82
CA SER A 435 -10.21 -14.87 24.12
C SER A 435 -9.04 -15.11 25.08
N ALA A 436 -8.13 -16.03 24.73
CA ALA A 436 -6.93 -16.32 25.52
C ALA A 436 -5.99 -15.11 25.62
N VAL A 437 -5.94 -14.28 24.58
CA VAL A 437 -5.20 -13.02 24.59
C VAL A 437 -6.14 -11.90 25.02
N LYS A 438 -5.72 -11.06 25.96
CA LYS A 438 -6.50 -9.94 26.49
C LYS A 438 -5.76 -8.62 26.34
N ALA A 439 -6.50 -7.56 25.98
CA ALA A 439 -6.03 -6.20 26.13
C ALA A 439 -6.09 -5.78 27.59
N VAL A 440 -5.01 -5.25 28.12
CA VAL A 440 -4.93 -4.78 29.51
C VAL A 440 -4.42 -3.34 29.51
N GLN A 441 -5.20 -2.46 30.11
CA GLN A 441 -4.83 -1.06 30.34
C GLN A 441 -3.94 -0.95 31.57
N ASP A 442 -2.97 -0.03 31.54
CA ASP A 442 -2.11 0.32 32.68
C ASP A 442 -1.44 -0.90 33.36
N PHE A 443 -0.98 -1.87 32.56
CA PHE A 443 -0.30 -3.06 33.05
C PHE A 443 1.05 -2.69 33.66
N LYS A 444 1.27 -3.08 34.92
CA LYS A 444 2.49 -2.76 35.67
C LYS A 444 3.71 -3.52 35.14
N VAL A 445 4.74 -2.78 34.74
CA VAL A 445 6.06 -3.25 34.34
C VAL A 445 7.09 -2.52 35.20
N GLY A 446 7.47 -3.12 36.33
CA GLY A 446 8.23 -2.43 37.37
C GLY A 446 7.41 -1.32 38.02
N GLU A 447 7.99 -0.13 38.10
CA GLU A 447 7.33 1.08 38.62
C GLU A 447 6.47 1.79 37.56
N ASP A 448 6.63 1.43 36.28
CA ASP A 448 5.91 2.02 35.17
C ASP A 448 4.69 1.20 34.75
N THR A 449 3.86 1.79 33.88
CA THR A 449 2.66 1.15 33.31
C THR A 449 2.65 1.22 31.79
N LEU A 450 2.21 0.13 31.14
CA LEU A 450 2.04 0.05 29.69
C LEU A 450 0.66 -0.53 29.34
N ASN A 451 0.11 -0.12 28.20
CA ASN A 451 -1.04 -0.80 27.60
C ASN A 451 -0.55 -1.96 26.74
N VAL A 452 -1.00 -3.18 27.06
CA VAL A 452 -0.42 -4.41 26.51
C VAL A 452 -1.48 -5.40 26.06
N PHE A 453 -1.09 -6.30 25.16
CA PHE A 453 -1.77 -7.59 25.02
C PHE A 453 -1.08 -8.62 25.91
N THR A 454 -1.87 -9.39 26.66
CA THR A 454 -1.39 -10.41 27.59
C THR A 454 -1.97 -11.78 27.31
N ILE A 455 -1.24 -12.83 27.68
CA ILE A 455 -1.75 -14.19 27.79
C ILE A 455 -1.17 -14.82 29.06
N ARG A 456 -1.99 -15.59 29.77
CA ARG A 456 -1.57 -16.36 30.94
C ARG A 456 -1.38 -17.82 30.54
N SER A 457 -0.41 -18.49 31.14
CA SER A 457 -0.19 -19.91 30.93
C SER A 457 0.43 -20.58 32.14
N SER A 458 0.23 -21.89 32.24
CA SER A 458 1.05 -22.71 33.12
C SER A 458 2.50 -22.76 32.62
N ALA A 459 3.43 -23.21 33.47
CA ALA A 459 4.83 -23.42 33.08
C ALA A 459 4.99 -24.48 31.97
N GLN A 460 4.08 -25.47 31.92
CA GLN A 460 4.10 -26.55 30.92
C GLN A 460 3.69 -26.07 29.52
N GLU A 461 2.91 -24.99 29.45
CA GLU A 461 2.38 -24.43 28.20
C GLU A 461 3.09 -23.14 27.77
N LYS A 462 4.26 -22.85 28.37
CA LYS A 462 5.07 -21.63 28.12
C LYS A 462 5.21 -21.32 26.62
N ASP A 463 5.68 -22.29 25.83
CA ASP A 463 5.96 -22.05 24.41
C ASP A 463 4.68 -21.89 23.59
N ALA A 464 3.64 -22.67 23.88
CA ALA A 464 2.35 -22.57 23.20
C ALA A 464 1.68 -21.21 23.44
N ALA A 465 1.75 -20.68 24.67
CA ALA A 465 1.20 -19.38 25.01
C ALA A 465 1.97 -18.23 24.35
N LYS A 466 3.31 -18.29 24.38
CA LYS A 466 4.19 -17.34 23.66
C LYS A 466 3.89 -17.34 22.16
N ASP A 467 3.82 -18.51 21.53
CA ASP A 467 3.47 -18.65 20.11
C ASP A 467 2.10 -18.04 19.81
N LYS A 468 1.11 -18.33 20.65
CA LYS A 468 -0.25 -17.81 20.51
C LYS A 468 -0.28 -16.29 20.58
N LEU A 469 0.43 -15.68 21.53
CA LEU A 469 0.52 -14.22 21.67
C LEU A 469 1.14 -13.59 20.42
N ILE A 470 2.30 -14.08 19.99
CA ILE A 470 3.01 -13.56 18.80
C ILE A 470 2.12 -13.70 17.56
N GLN A 471 1.56 -14.87 17.30
CA GLN A 471 0.71 -15.11 16.14
C GLN A 471 -0.54 -14.21 16.14
N THR A 472 -1.17 -14.04 17.31
CA THR A 472 -2.35 -13.18 17.45
C THR A 472 -2.00 -11.73 17.15
N CYS A 473 -0.93 -11.22 17.75
CA CYS A 473 -0.50 -9.84 17.55
C CYS A 473 -0.05 -9.58 16.10
N VAL A 474 0.74 -10.47 15.49
CA VAL A 474 1.16 -10.37 14.08
C VAL A 474 -0.06 -10.39 13.15
N ARG A 475 -1.06 -11.21 13.45
CA ARG A 475 -2.30 -11.25 12.67
C ARG A 475 -3.08 -9.94 12.78
N ILE A 476 -3.17 -9.35 13.97
CA ILE A 476 -3.77 -8.02 14.17
C ILE A 476 -3.04 -6.97 13.32
N CYS A 477 -1.70 -6.97 13.36
CA CYS A 477 -0.89 -6.07 12.54
C CYS A 477 -1.21 -6.21 11.05
N LYS A 478 -1.27 -7.45 10.53
CA LYS A 478 -1.61 -7.72 9.12
C LYS A 478 -3.02 -7.25 8.75
N GLU A 479 -4.02 -7.55 9.57
CA GLU A 479 -5.41 -7.16 9.31
C GLU A 479 -5.56 -5.63 9.23
N ILE A 480 -4.95 -4.89 10.16
CA ILE A 480 -4.99 -3.41 10.16
C ILE A 480 -4.15 -2.82 9.02
N ASN A 481 -3.00 -3.40 8.69
CA ASN A 481 -2.13 -2.87 7.65
C ASN A 481 -2.73 -3.01 6.24
N THR A 482 -3.43 -4.13 5.99
CA THR A 482 -3.96 -4.48 4.66
C THR A 482 -5.26 -3.76 4.30
N THR A 483 -5.96 -3.12 5.24
CA THR A 483 -7.26 -2.48 5.00
C THR A 483 -7.20 -0.96 5.01
N ASN A 484 -7.78 -0.30 4.01
CA ASN A 484 -7.90 1.18 3.96
C ASN A 484 -8.98 1.77 4.85
N HIS A 485 -9.87 0.91 5.35
CA HIS A 485 -11.00 1.31 6.17
C HIS A 485 -10.60 1.64 7.61
N LEU A 486 -9.40 1.23 8.06
CA LEU A 486 -8.87 1.52 9.40
C LEU A 486 -7.70 2.51 9.36
N ALA A 487 -7.69 3.45 8.41
CA ALA A 487 -6.57 4.37 8.19
C ALA A 487 -6.15 5.17 9.44
N VAL A 488 -7.10 5.58 10.30
CA VAL A 488 -6.79 6.27 11.57
C VAL A 488 -6.00 5.35 12.51
N TRP A 489 -6.44 4.11 12.67
CA TRP A 489 -5.81 3.12 13.55
C TRP A 489 -4.45 2.65 13.03
N ARG A 490 -4.30 2.59 11.71
CA ARG A 490 -3.03 2.23 11.08
C ARG A 490 -1.91 3.22 11.38
N ARG A 491 -2.22 4.49 11.67
CA ARG A 491 -1.23 5.47 12.15
C ARG A 491 -0.55 4.97 13.41
N TYR A 492 -1.32 4.46 14.36
CA TYR A 492 -0.81 3.94 15.63
C TYR A 492 -0.14 2.58 15.48
N LEU A 493 -0.42 1.83 14.41
CA LEU A 493 0.32 0.60 14.11
C LEU A 493 1.82 0.85 13.89
N ARG A 494 2.21 2.07 13.47
CA ARG A 494 3.62 2.47 13.27
C ARG A 494 4.43 2.51 14.57
N THR A 495 3.80 2.44 15.74
CA THR A 495 4.51 2.38 17.03
C THR A 495 4.59 0.95 17.57
N VAL A 496 3.92 0.00 16.91
CA VAL A 496 3.88 -1.43 17.26
C VAL A 496 4.66 -2.26 16.24
N TRP A 497 4.55 -1.91 14.96
CA TRP A 497 5.23 -2.55 13.84
C TRP A 497 6.08 -1.53 13.10
N LEU A 498 7.36 -1.53 13.44
CA LEU A 498 8.37 -0.67 12.84
C LEU A 498 8.82 -1.26 11.48
N HIS A 499 8.01 -1.03 10.45
CA HIS A 499 8.28 -1.46 9.07
C HIS A 499 9.66 -1.05 8.59
N ASN A 500 10.34 -1.94 7.86
CA ASN A 500 11.71 -1.74 7.36
C ASN A 500 11.74 -1.12 5.96
#